data_AF-A0A378QTX9-F1
#
_entry.id   AF-A0A378QTX9-F1
#
_cell.length_a   1.000
_cell.length_b   1.000
_cell.length_c   1.000
_cell.angle_alpha   90.00
_cell.angle_beta   90.00
_cell.angle_gamma   90.00
#
_symmetry.space_group_name_H-M   'P 1'
#
loop_
_entity.id
_entity.type
_entity.pdbx_description
1 polymer ?
#
loop_
_entity_poly.entity_id
_entity_poly.type
_entity_poly.pdbx_seq_one_letter_code
_entity_poly.pdbx_strand_id
1 'polypeptide(L)'
;MEDAKFRYEVGRVEGVIFSSSTKLVLATTGKQAFEDKQVRILMGDTALRADLHKLKKVTSPTGTPRFIAESDNSGHSDRAWALFWLYYMEQAMMQAQCEYLAETLKRKANSPKDFK
;
A
#
# COMPACT_ATOMS: atom_id res chain seq x y z
N MET A 1 16.21 -6.63 8.96
CA MET A 1 15.59 -5.35 9.38
C MET A 1 16.58 -4.52 10.18
N GLU A 2 17.23 -5.10 11.19
CA GLU A 2 18.24 -4.41 12.01
C GLU A 2 19.40 -3.82 11.19
N ASP A 3 19.89 -4.56 10.19
CA ASP A 3 20.99 -4.11 9.33
C ASP A 3 20.61 -2.91 8.43
N ALA A 4 19.36 -2.83 7.96
CA ALA A 4 18.89 -1.67 7.20
C ALA A 4 18.75 -0.43 8.11
N LYS A 5 18.27 -0.61 9.35
CA LYS A 5 18.21 0.47 10.34
C LYS A 5 19.60 0.98 10.73
N PHE A 6 20.62 0.12 10.67
CA PHE A 6 22.00 0.51 10.93
C PHE A 6 22.61 1.31 9.77
N ARG A 7 22.25 0.96 8.53
CA ARG A 7 22.78 1.62 7.32
C ARG A 7 22.13 2.96 6.98
N TYR A 8 20.93 3.24 7.49
CA TYR A 8 20.17 4.46 7.19
C TYR A 8 19.87 5.27 8.45
N GLU A 9 19.56 6.55 8.27
CA GLU A 9 19.21 7.45 9.38
C GLU A 9 18.01 6.95 10.20
N VAL A 10 18.04 7.24 11.51
CA VAL A 10 16.98 6.86 12.44
C VAL A 10 15.66 7.48 11.99
N GLY A 11 14.64 6.64 11.83
CA GLY A 11 13.30 7.06 11.38
C GLY A 11 13.04 6.92 9.88
N ARG A 12 14.06 6.61 9.05
CA ARG A 12 13.88 6.41 7.60
C ARG A 12 13.45 5.00 7.21
N VAL A 13 13.61 4.03 8.12
CA VAL A 13 13.27 2.63 7.89
C VAL A 13 12.24 2.16 8.92
N GLU A 14 11.02 1.96 8.44
CA GLU A 14 9.98 1.25 9.16
C GLU A 14 9.92 -0.19 8.65
N GLY A 15 9.91 -1.17 9.56
CA GLY A 15 9.72 -2.56 9.15
C GLY A 15 8.27 -2.95 9.31
N VAL A 16 7.74 -3.62 8.29
CA VAL A 16 6.35 -4.02 8.27
C VAL A 16 6.22 -5.54 8.21
N ILE A 17 5.23 -6.07 8.93
CA ILE A 17 4.93 -7.50 8.92
C ILE A 17 4.14 -7.83 7.65
N PHE A 18 4.76 -8.62 6.78
CA PHE A 18 4.19 -9.06 5.50
C PHE A 18 3.29 -10.30 5.65
N SER A 19 2.24 -10.17 6.47
CA SER A 19 1.29 -11.25 6.77
C SER A 19 0.33 -11.53 5.61
N SER A 20 -0.38 -12.68 5.67
CA SER A 20 -1.44 -13.02 4.71
C SER A 20 -2.55 -11.96 4.65
N SER A 21 -2.92 -11.37 5.79
CA SER A 21 -3.93 -10.32 5.87
C SER A 21 -3.43 -9.04 5.23
N THR A 22 -2.17 -8.65 5.48
CA THR A 22 -1.53 -7.49 4.84
C THR A 22 -1.53 -7.65 3.32
N LYS A 23 -1.14 -8.83 2.82
CA LYS A 23 -1.16 -9.14 1.38
C LYS A 23 -2.56 -9.04 0.78
N LEU A 24 -3.58 -9.50 1.50
CA LEU A 24 -4.96 -9.41 1.04
C LEU A 24 -5.41 -7.95 0.90
N VAL A 25 -5.12 -7.11 1.89
CA VAL A 25 -5.46 -5.67 1.82
C VAL A 25 -4.76 -5.03 0.62
N LEU A 26 -3.44 -5.21 0.49
CA LEU A 26 -2.65 -4.61 -0.58
C LEU A 26 -3.10 -5.05 -1.96
N ALA A 27 -3.31 -6.35 -2.17
CA ALA A 27 -3.76 -6.87 -3.47
C ALA A 27 -5.16 -6.38 -3.82
N THR A 28 -6.05 -6.24 -2.83
CA THR A 28 -7.40 -5.73 -3.05
C THR A 28 -7.36 -4.24 -3.42
N THR A 29 -6.61 -3.44 -2.66
CA THR A 29 -6.42 -2.00 -2.94
C THR A 29 -5.73 -1.77 -4.29
N GLY A 30 -4.68 -2.53 -4.59
CA GLY A 30 -3.96 -2.43 -5.86
C GLY A 30 -4.81 -2.84 -7.06
N LYS A 31 -5.62 -3.90 -6.93
CA LYS A 31 -6.58 -4.29 -7.97
C LYS A 31 -7.61 -3.18 -8.21
N GLN A 32 -8.19 -2.61 -7.15
CA GLN A 32 -9.15 -1.52 -7.27
C GLN A 32 -8.53 -0.30 -7.97
N ALA A 33 -7.26 0.01 -7.67
CA ALA A 33 -6.54 1.12 -8.32
C ALA A 33 -6.39 0.95 -9.83
N PHE A 34 -6.17 -0.29 -10.29
CA PHE A 34 -6.15 -0.61 -11.72
C PHE A 34 -7.54 -0.53 -12.35
N GLU A 35 -8.56 -1.04 -11.66
CA GLU A 35 -9.95 -0.99 -12.14
C GLU A 35 -10.46 0.45 -12.27
N ASP A 36 -10.09 1.31 -11.32
CA ASP A 36 -10.41 2.74 -11.32
C ASP A 36 -9.49 3.56 -12.24
N LYS A 37 -8.49 2.92 -12.87
CA LYS A 37 -7.51 3.54 -13.79
C LYS A 37 -6.62 4.61 -13.14
N GLN A 38 -6.49 4.59 -11.81
CA GLN A 38 -5.59 5.46 -11.05
C GLN A 38 -4.12 5.08 -11.24
N VAL A 39 -3.84 3.79 -11.47
CA VAL A 39 -2.49 3.27 -11.72
C VAL A 39 -2.37 2.79 -13.16
N ARG A 40 -1.27 3.14 -13.83
CA ARG A 40 -0.90 2.65 -15.16
C ARG A 40 0.52 2.12 -15.16
N ILE A 41 0.75 1.05 -15.92
CA ILE A 41 2.07 0.46 -16.12
C ILE A 41 2.54 0.85 -17.51
N LEU A 42 3.75 1.41 -17.61
CA LEU A 42 4.39 1.71 -18.88
C LEU A 42 4.52 0.44 -19.72
N MET A 43 4.20 0.51 -21.02
CA MET A 43 4.20 -0.66 -21.90
C MET A 43 5.54 -1.42 -21.92
N GLY A 44 6.66 -0.73 -21.71
CA GLY A 44 8.00 -1.33 -21.71
C GLY A 44 8.38 -2.10 -20.45
N ASP A 45 7.62 -1.99 -19.35
CA ASP A 45 7.98 -2.66 -18.09
C ASP A 45 7.45 -4.10 -18.05
N THR A 46 8.10 -4.97 -18.83
CA THR A 46 7.72 -6.39 -18.96
C THR A 46 7.92 -7.16 -17.66
N ALA A 47 8.92 -6.78 -16.86
CA ALA A 47 9.21 -7.40 -15.57
C ALA A 47 8.06 -7.19 -14.57
N LEU A 48 7.60 -5.94 -14.37
CA LEU A 48 6.47 -5.64 -13.48
C LEU A 48 5.17 -6.30 -13.98
N ARG A 49 4.94 -6.34 -15.29
CA ARG A 49 3.77 -7.03 -15.85
C ARG A 49 3.80 -8.53 -15.56
N ALA A 50 4.94 -9.18 -15.78
CA ALA A 50 5.11 -10.60 -15.44
C ALA A 50 4.86 -10.83 -13.94
N ASP A 51 5.35 -9.93 -13.10
CA ASP A 51 5.18 -9.94 -11.65
C ASP A 51 3.71 -9.91 -11.20
N LEU A 52 2.93 -9.05 -11.84
CA LEU A 52 1.49 -8.91 -11.62
C LEU A 52 0.72 -10.13 -12.12
N HIS A 53 1.14 -10.71 -13.25
CA HIS A 53 0.52 -11.92 -13.79
C HIS A 53 0.77 -13.18 -12.92
N LYS A 54 1.82 -13.18 -12.09
CA LYS A 54 2.08 -14.26 -11.12
C LYS A 54 1.15 -14.22 -9.91
N LEU A 55 0.52 -13.09 -9.61
CA LEU A 55 -0.38 -12.97 -8.46
C LEU A 55 -1.68 -13.74 -8.71
N LYS A 56 -1.98 -14.69 -7.82
CA LYS A 56 -3.18 -15.51 -7.89
C LYS A 56 -4.01 -15.34 -6.63
N LYS A 57 -5.32 -15.15 -6.81
CA LYS A 57 -6.30 -15.25 -5.73
C LYS A 57 -6.59 -16.73 -5.49
N VAL A 58 -6.38 -17.18 -4.25
CA VAL A 58 -6.69 -18.53 -3.80
C VAL A 58 -7.69 -18.43 -2.65
N THR A 59 -8.80 -19.14 -2.78
CA THR A 59 -9.80 -19.24 -1.72
C THR A 59 -9.47 -20.46 -0.85
N SER A 60 -9.28 -20.23 0.45
CA SER A 60 -9.01 -21.32 1.40
C SER A 60 -10.29 -22.14 1.66
N PRO A 61 -10.18 -23.37 2.20
CA PRO A 61 -11.35 -24.17 2.58
C PRO A 61 -12.30 -23.46 3.55
N THR A 62 -11.76 -22.54 4.35
CA THR A 62 -12.49 -21.68 5.29
C THR A 62 -13.17 -20.47 4.62
N GLY A 63 -13.09 -20.34 3.29
CA GLY A 63 -13.69 -19.26 2.51
C GLY A 63 -12.88 -17.96 2.44
N THR A 64 -11.87 -17.78 3.29
CA THR A 64 -11.06 -16.55 3.28
C THR A 64 -10.15 -16.50 2.04
N PRO A 65 -10.26 -15.46 1.19
CA PRO A 65 -9.38 -15.28 0.05
C PRO A 65 -7.98 -14.89 0.52
N ARG A 66 -6.97 -15.43 -0.17
CA ARG A 66 -5.57 -15.06 -0.01
C ARG A 66 -4.97 -14.78 -1.38
N PHE A 67 -3.99 -13.89 -1.41
CA PHE A 67 -3.19 -13.68 -2.61
C PHE A 67 -1.82 -14.31 -2.42
N ILE A 68 -1.45 -15.17 -3.36
CA ILE A 68 -0.15 -15.83 -3.41
C ILE A 68 0.58 -15.40 -4.67
N ALA A 69 1.90 -15.31 -4.55
CA ALA A 69 2.81 -15.26 -5.67
C ALA A 69 3.77 -16.41 -5.45
N GLU A 70 3.68 -17.44 -6.28
CA GLU A 70 4.63 -18.56 -6.20
C GLU A 70 6.01 -18.07 -6.61
N SER A 71 7.02 -18.42 -5.82
CA SER A 71 8.42 -18.16 -6.15
C SER A 71 8.86 -19.18 -7.18
N ASP A 72 9.18 -18.72 -8.39
CA ASP A 72 9.77 -19.53 -9.45
C ASP A 72 11.24 -19.10 -9.67
N ASN A 73 11.97 -19.84 -10.52
CA ASN A 73 13.29 -19.49 -11.03
C ASN A 73 13.38 -18.04 -11.61
N SER A 74 12.24 -17.46 -11.98
CA SER A 74 12.10 -16.06 -12.44
C SER A 74 11.90 -15.02 -11.32
N GLY A 75 12.03 -15.40 -10.05
CA GLY A 75 11.93 -14.50 -8.88
C GLY A 75 10.53 -14.31 -8.29
N HIS A 76 10.50 -13.65 -7.13
CA HIS A 76 9.31 -13.29 -6.35
C HIS A 76 8.54 -12.11 -6.96
N SER A 77 7.23 -12.00 -6.65
CA SER A 77 6.40 -10.85 -7.05
C SER A 77 6.66 -9.54 -6.30
N ASP A 78 7.92 -9.23 -5.98
CA ASP A 78 8.27 -8.12 -5.10
C ASP A 78 7.98 -6.75 -5.73
N ARG A 79 8.07 -6.63 -7.06
CA ARG A 79 7.82 -5.36 -7.76
C ARG A 79 6.34 -5.00 -7.72
N ALA A 80 5.47 -5.99 -7.91
CA ALA A 80 4.03 -5.86 -7.78
C ALA A 80 3.66 -5.54 -6.34
N TRP A 81 4.26 -6.22 -5.36
CA TRP A 81 4.01 -5.93 -3.95
C TRP A 81 4.48 -4.53 -3.54
N ALA A 82 5.64 -4.08 -4.01
CA ALA A 82 6.14 -2.73 -3.79
C ALA A 82 5.22 -1.67 -4.40
N LEU A 83 4.72 -1.90 -5.62
CA LEU A 83 3.75 -1.03 -6.27
C LEU A 83 2.46 -0.88 -5.43
N PHE A 84 1.91 -2.00 -4.97
CA PHE A 84 0.71 -1.97 -4.13
C PHE A 84 0.95 -1.28 -2.80
N TRP A 85 2.14 -1.47 -2.23
CA TRP A 85 2.55 -0.81 -1.01
C TRP A 85 2.58 0.71 -1.17
N LEU A 86 3.23 1.18 -2.23
CA LEU A 86 3.34 2.61 -2.53
C LEU A 86 1.96 3.24 -2.66
N TYR A 87 1.08 2.62 -3.45
CA TYR A 87 -0.28 3.11 -3.62
C TYR A 87 -1.07 3.11 -2.30
N TYR A 88 -0.97 2.04 -1.52
CA TYR A 88 -1.67 1.96 -0.23
C TYR A 88 -1.19 3.05 0.75
N MET A 89 0.12 3.29 0.84
CA MET A 89 0.69 4.34 1.68
C MET A 89 0.26 5.73 1.20
N GLU A 90 0.26 5.97 -0.11
CA GLU A 90 -0.23 7.23 -0.69
C GLU A 90 -1.67 7.52 -0.26
N GLN A 91 -2.56 6.53 -0.36
CA GLN A 91 -3.95 6.65 0.08
C GLN A 91 -4.05 6.88 1.60
N ALA A 92 -3.27 6.16 2.40
CA ALA A 92 -3.26 6.32 3.85
C ALA A 92 -2.76 7.72 4.27
N MET A 93 -1.72 8.23 3.62
CA MET A 93 -1.18 9.56 3.88
C MET A 93 -2.17 10.66 3.47
N MET A 94 -2.80 10.53 2.30
CA MET A 94 -3.82 11.47 1.83
C MET A 94 -5.01 11.51 2.81
N GLN A 95 -5.47 10.35 3.28
CA GLN A 95 -6.57 10.26 4.24
C GLN A 95 -6.20 10.93 5.58
N ALA A 96 -4.99 10.69 6.08
CA ALA A 96 -4.50 11.31 7.31
C ALA A 96 -4.41 12.84 7.18
N GLN A 97 -3.97 13.35 6.03
CA GLN A 97 -3.93 14.79 5.76
C GLN A 97 -5.33 15.41 5.73
N CYS A 98 -6.28 14.77 5.04
CA CYS A 98 -7.68 15.22 5.01
C CYS A 98 -8.29 15.27 6.41
N GLU A 99 -8.08 14.24 7.23
CA GLU A 99 -8.57 14.19 8.60
C GLU A 99 -7.97 15.29 9.48
N TYR A 100 -6.65 15.49 9.39
CA TYR A 100 -5.95 16.55 10.10
C TYR A 100 -6.48 17.94 9.74
N LEU A 101 -6.68 18.20 8.45
CA LEU A 101 -7.24 19.47 7.97
C LEU A 101 -8.68 19.66 8.45
N ALA A 102 -9.51 18.62 8.37
CA ALA A 102 -10.89 18.67 8.84
C ALA A 102 -10.98 18.99 10.34
N GLU A 103 -10.13 18.36 11.15
CA GLU A 103 -10.05 18.61 12.59
C GLU A 103 -9.56 20.04 12.89
N THR A 104 -8.56 20.52 12.16
CA THR A 104 -8.04 21.88 12.30
C THR A 104 -9.09 22.93 11.96
N LEU A 105 -9.89 22.71 10.90
CA LEU A 105 -10.97 23.59 10.51
C LEU A 105 -12.10 23.60 11.56
N LYS A 106 -12.48 22.44 12.11
CA LYS A 106 -13.46 22.34 13.20
C LYS A 106 -13.02 23.13 14.43
N ARG A 107 -11.75 23.02 14.82
CA ARG A 107 -11.20 23.77 15.97
C ARG A 107 -11.24 25.28 15.76
N LYS A 108 -10.86 25.77 14.56
CA LYS A 108 -10.95 27.20 14.22
C LYS A 108 -12.39 27.70 14.23
N ALA A 109 -13.33 26.92 13.70
CA ALA A 109 -14.74 27.28 13.68
C ALA A 109 -15.36 27.35 15.09
N ASN A 110 -14.87 26.51 16.01
CA ASN A 110 -15.33 26.48 17.40
C ASN A 110 -14.49 27.36 18.36
N SER A 111 -13.58 28.17 17.82
CA SER A 111 -12.82 29.14 18.62
C SER A 111 -13.73 30.31 18.99
N PRO A 112 -13.81 30.72 20.27
CA PRO A 112 -14.56 31.91 20.65
C PRO A 112 -14.01 33.11 19.88
N LYS A 113 -14.89 33.87 19.22
CA LYS A 113 -14.52 35.13 18.57
C LYS A 113 -14.34 36.15 19.68
N ASP A 114 -13.10 36.54 19.97
CA ASP A 114 -12.81 37.68 20.83
C ASP A 114 -13.42 38.95 20.21
N PHE A 115 -14.65 39.27 20.60
CA PHE A 115 -15.31 40.52 20.29
C PHE A 115 -14.72 41.58 21.21
N LYS A 116 -13.90 42.46 20.65
CA LYS A 116 -13.42 43.67 21.31
C LYS A 116 -14.20 44.88 20.80
#